data_AF-A0A7X7NR36-F1
#
_entry.id   AF-A0A7X7NR36-F1
#
_cell.length_a   1.000
_cell.length_b   1.000
_cell.length_c   1.000
_cell.angle_alpha   90.00
_cell.angle_beta   90.00
_cell.angle_gamma   90.00
#
_symmetry.space_group_name_H-M   'P 1'
#
loop_
_entity.id
_entity.type
_entity.pdbx_description
1 polymer ?
#
loop_
_entity_poly.entity_id
_entity_poly.type
_entity_poly.pdbx_seq_one_letter_code
_entity_poly.pdbx_strand_id
1 'polypeptide(L)'
;MTYEILLYPRTPGQDWVEVLAADDADGPEMDLTSLNRGVATFRRVEASLREQLAEPVRTWVAEELDGDVLGQLQTRDSSLRVDLYDRSASVSVPIASVSAPIDALEAPVQDLVRRAVEIVAAETGYEAYDPQRGDTFDGSFDDVAAQAAPS
;
A
#
# COMPACT_ATOMS: atom_id res chain seq x y z
N MET A 1 -11.38 -4.15 -10.63
CA MET A 1 -9.93 -4.38 -10.63
C MET A 1 -9.31 -3.27 -9.81
N THR A 2 -8.11 -3.44 -9.28
CA THR A 2 -7.50 -2.52 -8.32
C THR A 2 -6.09 -2.20 -8.79
N TYR A 3 -5.70 -0.93 -8.75
CA TYR A 3 -4.29 -0.56 -8.75
C TYR A 3 -3.81 -0.63 -7.30
N GLU A 4 -2.68 -1.29 -7.07
CA GLU A 4 -2.19 -1.62 -5.72
C GLU A 4 -0.68 -1.45 -5.68
N ILE A 5 -0.20 -0.73 -4.67
CA ILE A 5 1.19 -0.65 -4.28
C ILE A 5 1.35 -1.46 -3.00
N LEU A 6 2.32 -2.36 -2.99
CA LEU A 6 2.65 -3.19 -1.84
C LEU A 6 3.84 -2.57 -1.11
N LEU A 7 3.91 -2.69 0.21
CA LEU A 7 5.03 -2.20 0.99
C LEU A 7 5.56 -3.32 1.88
N TYR A 8 6.87 -3.48 1.90
CA TYR A 8 7.55 -4.57 2.60
C TYR A 8 8.77 -4.11 3.38
N PRO A 9 9.12 -4.79 4.48
CA PRO A 9 10.44 -4.65 5.07
C PRO A 9 11.48 -5.16 4.08
N ARG A 10 12.48 -4.33 3.78
CA ARG A 10 13.56 -4.68 2.85
C ARG A 10 14.90 -4.31 3.46
N THR A 11 15.86 -5.22 3.33
CA THR A 11 17.25 -4.95 3.73
C THR A 11 18.02 -4.31 2.58
N PRO A 12 18.98 -3.40 2.84
CA PRO A 12 19.74 -2.76 1.77
C PRO A 12 20.42 -3.79 0.84
N GLY A 13 20.07 -3.72 -0.46
CA GLY A 13 20.61 -4.62 -1.49
C GLY A 13 19.86 -5.94 -1.69
N GLN A 14 18.79 -6.19 -0.93
CA GLN A 14 17.91 -7.35 -1.12
C GLN A 14 17.10 -7.21 -2.41
N ASP A 15 16.95 -8.29 -3.17
CA ASP A 15 16.19 -8.28 -4.42
C ASP A 15 14.67 -8.38 -4.16
N TRP A 16 13.84 -7.77 -5.01
CA TRP A 16 12.37 -7.84 -4.85
C TRP A 16 11.85 -9.27 -4.96
N VAL A 17 12.47 -10.13 -5.77
CA VAL A 17 12.11 -11.55 -5.84
C VAL A 17 12.29 -12.23 -4.49
N GLU A 18 13.34 -11.89 -3.74
CA GLU A 18 13.58 -12.43 -2.40
C GLU A 18 12.55 -11.90 -1.38
N VAL A 19 12.18 -10.63 -1.49
CA VAL A 19 11.16 -10.01 -0.63
C VAL A 19 9.79 -10.65 -0.85
N LEU A 20 9.36 -10.78 -2.10
CA LEU A 20 8.07 -11.37 -2.44
C LEU A 20 8.01 -12.86 -2.07
N ALA A 21 9.11 -13.60 -2.29
CA ALA A 21 9.18 -15.00 -1.86
C ALA A 21 9.11 -15.17 -0.33
N ALA A 22 9.56 -14.17 0.44
CA ALA A 22 9.45 -14.18 1.90
C ALA A 22 8.03 -13.85 2.40
N ASP A 23 7.27 -13.05 1.63
CA ASP A 23 5.85 -12.76 1.90
C ASP A 23 4.97 -14.01 1.68
N ASP A 24 5.21 -14.72 0.57
CA ASP A 24 4.52 -15.99 0.24
C ASP A 24 4.83 -17.12 1.24
N ALA A 25 5.91 -17.01 2.01
CA ALA A 25 6.27 -17.99 3.02
C ALA A 25 5.46 -17.81 4.31
N ASP A 26 4.92 -18.91 4.83
CA ASP A 26 4.29 -18.96 6.14
C ASP A 26 5.25 -18.43 7.21
N GLY A 27 4.85 -17.31 7.83
CA GLY A 27 5.59 -16.67 8.89
C GLY A 27 5.43 -17.37 10.23
N PRO A 28 6.14 -16.92 11.28
CA PRO A 28 5.80 -17.31 12.64
C PRO A 28 4.36 -16.87 12.98
N GLU A 29 3.70 -17.63 13.84
CA GLU A 29 2.39 -17.27 14.37
C GLU A 29 2.45 -15.91 15.07
N MET A 30 1.46 -15.05 14.83
CA MET A 30 1.38 -13.73 15.42
C MET A 30 1.11 -13.86 16.93
N ASP A 31 1.91 -13.17 17.74
CA ASP A 31 1.66 -13.05 19.17
C ASP A 31 0.95 -11.73 19.52
N LEU A 32 0.43 -11.64 20.74
CA LEU A 32 -0.25 -10.45 21.24
C LEU A 32 0.64 -9.20 21.26
N THR A 33 1.96 -9.36 21.36
CA THR A 33 2.90 -8.24 21.33
C THR A 33 3.02 -7.67 19.91
N SER A 34 3.15 -8.55 18.91
CA SER A 34 3.16 -8.18 17.50
C SER A 34 1.83 -7.54 17.08
N LEU A 35 0.69 -8.13 17.47
CA LEU A 35 -0.63 -7.54 17.25
C LEU A 35 -0.73 -6.12 17.80
N ASN A 36 -0.37 -5.91 19.08
CA ASN A 36 -0.45 -4.59 19.71
C ASN A 36 0.48 -3.56 19.03
N ARG A 37 1.68 -3.97 18.63
CA ARG A 37 2.63 -3.11 17.89
C ARG A 37 2.08 -2.75 16.51
N GLY A 38 1.50 -3.73 15.84
CA GLY A 38 0.84 -3.60 14.55
C GLY A 38 -0.30 -2.60 14.59
N VAL A 39 -1.26 -2.80 15.50
CA VAL A 39 -2.38 -1.88 15.72
C VAL A 39 -1.90 -0.47 16.07
N ALA A 40 -0.91 -0.35 16.97
CA ALA A 40 -0.34 0.96 17.31
C ALA A 40 0.32 1.66 16.11
N THR A 41 0.92 0.90 15.19
CA THR A 41 1.50 1.43 13.95
C THR A 41 0.40 1.86 12.98
N PHE A 42 -0.64 1.04 12.80
CA PHE A 42 -1.79 1.41 12.01
C PHE A 42 -2.47 2.70 12.52
N ARG A 43 -2.58 2.88 13.84
CA ARG A 43 -3.14 4.12 14.41
C ARG A 43 -2.35 5.38 14.07
N ARG A 44 -1.01 5.29 13.96
CA ARG A 44 -0.19 6.41 13.50
C ARG A 44 -0.42 6.70 12.02
N VAL A 45 -0.43 5.66 11.18
CA VAL A 45 -0.78 5.76 9.75
C VAL A 45 -2.17 6.41 9.58
N GLU A 46 -3.18 5.94 10.31
CA GLU A 46 -4.54 6.50 10.31
C GLU A 46 -4.53 7.99 10.67
N ALA A 47 -3.82 8.38 11.73
CA ALA A 47 -3.74 9.77 12.17
C ALA A 47 -3.11 10.66 11.09
N SER A 48 -1.95 10.28 10.55
CA SER A 48 -1.26 11.02 9.50
C SER A 48 -2.07 11.13 8.22
N LEU A 49 -2.78 10.06 7.83
CA LEU A 49 -3.69 10.09 6.68
C LEU A 49 -4.87 11.04 6.92
N ARG A 50 -5.50 11.01 8.10
CA ARG A 50 -6.62 11.91 8.43
C ARG A 50 -6.24 13.39 8.42
N GLU A 51 -4.98 13.72 8.73
CA GLU A 51 -4.49 15.11 8.66
C GLU A 51 -4.38 15.62 7.21
N GLN A 52 -4.16 14.72 6.25
CA GLN A 52 -3.94 15.08 4.84
C GLN A 52 -5.17 14.85 3.96
N LEU A 53 -6.05 13.92 4.33
CA LEU A 53 -7.26 13.59 3.58
C LEU A 53 -8.38 14.57 3.93
N ALA A 54 -8.96 15.18 2.90
CA ALA A 54 -10.13 16.06 3.06
C ALA A 54 -11.47 15.30 3.07
N GLU A 55 -11.45 13.98 2.88
CA GLU A 55 -12.64 13.15 2.75
C GLU A 55 -12.88 12.27 3.99
N PRO A 56 -14.14 11.86 4.25
CA PRO A 56 -14.45 10.94 5.34
C PRO A 56 -13.74 9.59 5.16
N VAL A 57 -13.16 9.09 6.26
CA VAL A 57 -12.53 7.77 6.31
C VAL A 57 -13.31 6.82 7.22
N ARG A 58 -13.36 5.55 6.83
CA ARG A 58 -13.78 4.44 7.68
C ARG A 58 -12.54 3.67 8.10
N THR A 59 -12.48 3.27 9.36
CA THR A 59 -11.36 2.50 9.88
C THR A 59 -11.82 1.28 10.65
N TRP A 60 -11.02 0.23 10.55
CA TRP A 60 -11.14 -1.00 11.31
C TRP A 60 -9.76 -1.39 11.83
N VAL A 61 -9.69 -2.01 13.00
CA VAL A 61 -8.46 -2.54 13.59
C VAL A 61 -8.71 -3.94 14.12
N ALA A 62 -7.68 -4.78 14.09
CA ALA A 62 -7.76 -6.11 14.67
C ALA A 62 -7.93 -6.04 16.19
N GLU A 63 -8.76 -6.94 16.71
CA GLU A 63 -9.00 -7.14 18.14
C GLU A 63 -8.50 -8.52 18.62
N GLU A 64 -8.23 -9.44 17.68
CA GLU A 64 -7.89 -10.85 17.92
C GLU A 64 -6.76 -11.30 16.98
N LEU A 65 -6.12 -12.44 17.29
CA LEU A 65 -4.91 -12.93 16.61
C LEU A 65 -5.18 -13.67 15.29
N ASP A 66 -6.43 -14.06 15.04
CA ASP A 66 -6.80 -14.93 13.92
C ASP A 66 -6.95 -14.19 12.58
N GLY A 67 -6.61 -12.90 12.54
CA GLY A 67 -6.75 -12.05 11.36
C GLY A 67 -5.41 -11.64 10.74
N ASP A 68 -5.33 -11.69 9.41
CA ASP A 68 -4.12 -11.29 8.68
C ASP A 68 -3.93 -9.77 8.61
N VAL A 69 -5.03 -9.01 8.76
CA VAL A 69 -5.04 -7.54 8.71
C VAL A 69 -5.03 -6.99 10.13
N LEU A 70 -4.03 -6.18 10.46
CA LEU A 70 -3.91 -5.47 11.73
C LEU A 70 -4.76 -4.20 11.77
N GLY A 71 -4.96 -3.58 10.61
CA GLY A 71 -5.87 -2.45 10.47
C GLY A 71 -6.10 -2.07 9.02
N GLN A 72 -7.25 -1.44 8.79
CA GLN A 72 -7.71 -1.00 7.48
C GLN A 72 -8.26 0.41 7.57
N LEU A 73 -7.86 1.26 6.61
CA LEU A 73 -8.47 2.54 6.35
C LEU A 73 -9.05 2.54 4.93
N GLN A 74 -10.28 3.02 4.80
CA GLN A 74 -10.89 3.22 3.48
C GLN A 74 -11.51 4.61 3.40
N THR A 75 -11.17 5.34 2.35
CA THR A 75 -11.80 6.62 2.03
C THR A 75 -13.14 6.41 1.34
N ARG A 76 -14.06 7.36 1.51
CA ARG A 76 -15.41 7.24 0.98
C ARG A 76 -15.50 7.56 -0.51
N ASP A 77 -14.85 8.63 -0.96
CA ASP A 77 -15.12 9.20 -2.27
C ASP A 77 -14.09 8.69 -3.29
N SER A 78 -12.80 8.71 -2.94
CA SER A 78 -11.73 8.16 -3.79
C SER A 78 -11.65 6.63 -3.76
N SER A 79 -12.30 5.99 -2.77
CA SER A 79 -12.22 4.54 -2.54
C SER A 79 -10.78 4.01 -2.34
N LEU A 80 -9.84 4.91 -1.99
CA LEU A 80 -8.50 4.57 -1.52
C LEU A 80 -8.61 3.67 -0.29
N ARG A 81 -7.88 2.57 -0.31
CA ARG A 81 -7.79 1.61 0.77
C ARG A 81 -6.34 1.44 1.18
N VAL A 82 -6.11 1.42 2.49
CA VAL A 82 -4.82 1.13 3.09
C VAL A 82 -5.02 -0.02 4.07
N ASP A 83 -4.35 -1.14 3.83
CA ASP A 83 -4.34 -2.28 4.75
C ASP A 83 -2.92 -2.45 5.32
N LEU A 84 -2.83 -2.65 6.63
CA LEU A 84 -1.60 -3.07 7.31
C LEU A 84 -1.73 -4.53 7.71
N TYR A 85 -0.78 -5.36 7.28
CA TYR A 85 -0.62 -6.75 7.65
C TYR A 85 0.58 -6.90 8.59
N ASP A 86 0.78 -8.07 9.19
CA ASP A 86 1.89 -8.33 10.12
C ASP A 86 3.27 -8.03 9.51
N ARG A 87 3.45 -8.32 8.22
CA ARG A 87 4.76 -8.26 7.53
C ARG A 87 4.76 -7.41 6.26
N SER A 88 3.63 -6.77 5.95
CA SER A 88 3.47 -5.99 4.73
C SER A 88 2.38 -4.95 4.90
N ALA A 89 2.26 -4.04 3.94
CA ALA A 89 1.12 -3.15 3.82
C ALA A 89 0.72 -3.04 2.35
N SER A 90 -0.50 -2.57 2.11
CA SER A 90 -0.97 -2.28 0.76
C SER A 90 -1.67 -0.92 0.72
N VAL A 91 -1.50 -0.23 -0.40
CA VAL A 91 -2.26 0.98 -0.75
C VAL A 91 -2.92 0.70 -2.09
N SER A 92 -4.25 0.72 -2.12
CA SER A 92 -5.01 0.30 -3.30
C SER A 92 -6.18 1.21 -3.64
N VAL A 93 -6.49 1.33 -4.93
CA VAL A 93 -7.63 2.09 -5.47
C VAL A 93 -8.33 1.31 -6.56
N PRO A 94 -9.67 1.33 -6.64
CA PRO A 94 -10.38 0.66 -7.73
C PRO A 94 -10.11 1.37 -9.06
N ILE A 95 -9.88 0.57 -10.11
CA ILE A 95 -9.78 1.05 -11.49
C ILE A 95 -10.97 0.54 -12.31
N ALA A 96 -11.49 1.41 -13.18
CA ALA A 96 -12.75 1.18 -13.90
C ALA A 96 -12.68 0.06 -14.96
N SER A 97 -11.50 -0.31 -15.47
CA SER A 97 -11.36 -1.36 -16.48
C SER A 97 -9.98 -2.02 -16.50
N VAL A 98 -9.95 -3.31 -16.86
CA VAL A 98 -8.75 -4.15 -17.05
C VAL A 98 -7.88 -3.68 -18.22
N SER A 99 -8.48 -2.95 -19.16
CA SER A 99 -7.81 -2.42 -20.35
C SER A 99 -7.50 -0.92 -20.23
N ALA A 100 -7.85 -0.31 -19.10
CA ALA A 100 -7.52 1.08 -18.85
C ALA A 100 -6.01 1.17 -18.57
N PRO A 101 -5.27 2.06 -19.24
CA PRO A 101 -3.86 2.23 -18.96
C PRO A 101 -3.66 2.79 -17.52
N ILE A 102 -2.47 2.65 -16.95
CA ILE A 102 -2.19 2.98 -15.53
C ILE A 102 -2.44 4.48 -15.22
N ASP A 103 -2.34 5.33 -16.25
CA ASP A 103 -2.74 6.75 -16.29
C ASP A 103 -4.27 6.98 -16.19
N ALA A 104 -5.09 5.92 -16.21
CA ALA A 104 -6.54 6.03 -16.04
C ALA A 104 -6.96 6.44 -14.62
N LEU A 105 -6.03 6.42 -13.66
CA LEU A 105 -6.24 7.13 -12.40
C LEU A 105 -6.17 8.62 -12.65
N GLU A 106 -7.24 9.34 -12.31
CA GLU A 106 -7.22 10.79 -12.36
C GLU A 106 -6.08 11.34 -11.50
N ALA A 107 -5.40 12.40 -11.96
CA ALA A 107 -4.24 12.97 -11.27
C ALA A 107 -4.46 13.23 -9.75
N PRO A 108 -5.63 13.71 -9.29
CA PRO A 108 -5.90 13.83 -7.86
C PRO A 108 -5.83 12.49 -7.10
N VAL A 109 -6.26 11.38 -7.72
CA VAL A 109 -6.18 10.04 -7.13
C VAL A 109 -4.75 9.54 -7.10
N GLN A 110 -3.96 9.78 -8.16
CA GLN A 110 -2.53 9.45 -8.17
C GLN A 110 -1.77 10.17 -7.04
N ASP A 111 -2.06 11.46 -6.84
CA ASP A 111 -1.47 12.24 -5.74
C ASP A 111 -1.85 11.70 -4.35
N LEU A 112 -3.10 11.22 -4.21
CA LEU A 112 -3.55 10.56 -2.97
C LEU A 112 -2.82 9.25 -2.72
N VAL A 113 -2.67 8.39 -3.74
CA VAL A 113 -1.92 7.14 -3.64
C VAL A 113 -0.47 7.42 -3.26
N ARG A 114 0.19 8.38 -3.93
CA ARG A 114 1.58 8.76 -3.63
C ARG A 114 1.74 9.16 -2.17
N ARG A 115 0.89 10.07 -1.68
CA ARG A 115 0.93 10.52 -0.27
C ARG A 115 0.66 9.37 0.70
N ALA A 116 -0.30 8.50 0.39
CA ALA A 116 -0.59 7.36 1.24
C ALA A 116 0.60 6.40 1.34
N VAL A 117 1.24 6.09 0.21
CA VAL A 117 2.46 5.27 0.17
C VAL A 117 3.58 5.93 0.98
N GLU A 118 3.82 7.23 0.81
CA GLU A 118 4.84 7.97 1.58
C GLU A 118 4.58 7.90 3.10
N ILE A 119 3.34 8.07 3.53
CA ILE A 119 2.95 7.99 4.95
C ILE A 119 3.16 6.58 5.49
N VAL A 120 2.69 5.56 4.78
CA VAL A 120 2.84 4.17 5.22
C VAL A 120 4.31 3.81 5.31
N ALA A 121 5.11 4.15 4.30
CA ALA A 121 6.55 3.94 4.30
C ALA A 121 7.24 4.65 5.49
N ALA A 122 6.87 5.89 5.79
CA ALA A 122 7.45 6.64 6.91
C ALA A 122 7.14 6.02 8.28
N GLU A 123 5.91 5.52 8.48
CA GLU A 123 5.46 4.96 9.76
C GLU A 123 5.89 3.50 10.00
N THR A 124 6.17 2.76 8.93
CA THR A 124 6.57 1.34 8.97
C THR A 124 8.05 1.11 8.72
N GLY A 125 8.72 2.03 8.01
CA GLY A 125 10.06 1.84 7.47
C GLY A 125 10.12 0.90 6.26
N TYR A 126 8.98 0.60 5.64
CA TYR A 126 8.89 -0.31 4.49
C TYR A 126 9.25 0.39 3.18
N GLU A 127 9.77 -0.39 2.23
CA GLU A 127 9.94 0.04 0.84
C GLU A 127 8.72 -0.34 0.02
N ALA A 128 8.35 0.53 -0.93
CA ALA A 128 7.19 0.35 -1.79
C ALA A 128 7.55 -0.38 -3.09
N TYR A 129 6.75 -1.35 -3.47
CA TYR A 129 6.83 -2.15 -4.69
C TYR A 129 5.58 -1.91 -5.54
N ASP A 130 5.78 -1.69 -6.84
CA ASP A 130 4.72 -1.60 -7.83
C ASP A 130 4.63 -2.95 -8.57
N PRO A 131 3.62 -3.80 -8.28
CA PRO A 131 3.42 -5.07 -8.96
C PRO A 131 3.11 -4.92 -10.45
N GLN A 132 2.59 -3.76 -10.88
CA GLN A 132 2.27 -3.50 -12.27
C GLN A 132 3.53 -3.23 -13.11
N ARG A 133 4.60 -2.71 -12.49
CA ARG A 133 5.93 -2.52 -13.10
C ARG A 133 6.90 -3.65 -12.80
N GLY A 134 6.72 -4.32 -11.67
CA GLY A 134 7.66 -5.31 -11.17
C GLY A 134 8.92 -4.71 -10.54
N ASP A 135 8.87 -3.47 -10.03
CA ASP A 135 10.02 -2.78 -9.42
C ASP A 135 9.59 -1.86 -8.26
N THR A 136 10.56 -1.21 -7.60
CA THR A 136 10.34 -0.21 -6.56
C THR A 136 9.43 0.89 -7.07
N PHE A 137 8.39 1.22 -6.31
CA PHE A 137 7.54 2.38 -6.58
C PHE A 137 8.28 3.67 -6.23
N ASP A 138 8.54 4.50 -7.23
CA ASP A 138 9.27 5.76 -7.13
C ASP A 138 8.35 7.01 -7.09
N GLY A 139 7.03 6.80 -6.99
CA GLY A 139 6.03 7.85 -7.03
C GLY A 139 5.53 8.19 -8.43
N SER A 140 6.07 7.57 -9.48
CA SER A 140 5.60 7.73 -10.86
C SER A 140 4.40 6.84 -11.15
N PHE A 141 3.53 7.31 -12.05
CA PHE A 141 2.48 6.54 -12.67
C PHE A 141 2.72 6.66 -14.18
N ASP A 142 3.57 5.79 -14.73
CA ASP A 142 3.95 5.75 -16.15
C ASP A 142 2.79 5.98 -17.11
N ASP A 143 3.01 6.93 -18.02
CA ASP A 143 2.45 6.94 -19.37
C ASP A 143 3.11 5.82 -20.19
N VAL A 144 2.62 4.57 -20.09
CA VAL A 144 3.13 3.47 -20.94
C VAL A 144 2.92 3.77 -22.45
N ALA A 145 2.19 4.84 -22.80
CA ALA A 145 1.98 5.32 -24.16
C ALA A 145 3.12 6.16 -24.76
N ALA A 146 4.07 6.70 -23.98
CA ALA A 146 5.07 7.63 -24.51
C ALA A 146 6.34 6.98 -25.10
N GLN A 147 6.60 5.69 -24.85
CA GLN A 147 7.82 4.99 -25.29
C GLN A 147 7.68 4.22 -26.61
N ALA A 148 6.51 4.28 -27.28
CA ALA A 148 6.26 3.57 -28.54
C ALA A 148 6.22 4.49 -29.79
N ALA A 149 6.75 5.72 -29.71
CA ALA A 149 6.91 6.58 -30.88
C ALA A 149 8.39 6.60 -31.32
N PRO A 150 8.81 5.77 -32.29
CA PRO A 150 10.03 6.06 -33.03
C PRO A 150 9.79 7.35 -33.82
N SER A 151 10.63 8.36 -33.60
CA SER A 151 10.88 9.42 -34.60
C SER A 151 12.00 8.97 -35.52
#